data_AF-A0A9D9HSM7-F1
#
_entry.id   AF-A0A9D9HSM7-F1
#
_cell.length_a   1.000
_cell.length_b   1.000
_cell.length_c   1.000
_cell.angle_alpha   90.00
_cell.angle_beta   90.00
_cell.angle_gamma   90.00
#
_symmetry.space_group_name_H-M   'P 1'
#
loop_
_entity.id
_entity.type
_entity.pdbx_description
1 polymer ?
#
loop_
_entity_poly.entity_id
_entity_poly.type
_entity_poly.pdbx_seq_one_letter_code
_entity_poly.pdbx_strand_id
1 'polypeptide(L)' 'MDRQWKLLIIREGNELKTIQQLDALHVKYQLAIQEIIIDGITHQKLQRNGMIEAFINKKEEEYVKQLPYVDDIR' A
#
# COMPACT_ATOMS: atom_id res chain seq x y z
N MET A 1 19.04 11.72 -1.98
CA MET A 1 18.26 10.46 -2.02
C MET A 1 16.89 10.82 -1.49
N ASP A 2 16.07 11.38 -2.35
CA ASP A 2 14.83 12.06 -1.97
C ASP A 2 13.69 11.06 -2.05
N ARG A 3 13.63 10.18 -1.03
CA ARG A 3 12.44 9.36 -0.82
C ARG A 3 11.31 10.26 -0.36
N GLN A 4 10.13 10.06 -0.92
CA GLN A 4 8.92 10.78 -0.57
C GLN A 4 7.77 9.80 -0.44
N TRP A 5 6.77 10.17 0.36
CA TRP A 5 5.53 9.43 0.43
C TRP A 5 4.77 9.62 -0.89
N LYS A 6 4.43 8.51 -1.52
CA LYS A 6 3.64 8.45 -2.75
C LYS A 6 2.44 7.54 -2.55
N LEU A 7 1.33 7.88 -3.18
CA LEU A 7 0.13 7.09 -3.17
C LEU A 7 0.16 6.07 -4.31
N LEU A 8 0.20 4.79 -3.96
CA LEU A 8 0.02 3.69 -4.88
C LEU A 8 -1.47 3.43 -5.06
N ILE A 9 -1.90 3.40 -6.31
CA ILE A 9 -3.23 2.96 -6.71
C ILE A 9 -3.13 1.48 -7.04
N ILE A 10 -3.85 0.67 -6.28
CA ILE A 10 -3.81 -0.79 -6.31
C ILE A 10 -5.15 -1.32 -6.79
N ARG A 11 -5.13 -2.42 -7.53
CA ARG A 11 -6.36 -3.17 -7.83
C ARG A 11 -7.02 -3.65 -6.54
N GLU A 12 -8.25 -3.20 -6.30
CA GLU A 12 -9.02 -3.51 -5.09
C GLU A 12 -8.99 -5.01 -4.73
N GLY A 13 -8.81 -5.30 -3.44
CA GLY A 13 -8.69 -6.66 -2.92
C GLY A 13 -7.30 -7.29 -3.03
N ASN A 14 -6.30 -6.57 -3.57
CA ASN A 14 -4.90 -7.01 -3.63
C ASN A 14 -3.95 -6.16 -2.79
N GLU A 15 -4.47 -5.31 -1.91
CA GLU A 15 -3.68 -4.43 -1.04
C GLU A 15 -2.76 -5.24 -0.13
N LEU A 16 -3.29 -6.29 0.49
CA LEU A 16 -2.52 -7.20 1.36
C LEU A 16 -1.42 -7.96 0.60
N LYS A 17 -1.64 -8.31 -0.67
CA LYS A 17 -0.60 -8.95 -1.50
C LYS A 17 0.46 -7.93 -1.90
N THR A 18 0.05 -6.69 -2.17
CA THR A 18 0.97 -5.62 -2.56
C THR A 18 1.87 -5.23 -1.40
N ILE A 19 1.36 -5.10 -0.17
CA ILE A 19 2.23 -4.83 0.99
C ILE A 19 3.27 -5.93 1.20
N GLN A 20 2.93 -7.21 0.99
CA GLN A 20 3.89 -8.30 1.11
C GLN A 20 5.02 -8.17 0.08
N GLN A 21 4.71 -7.65 -1.11
CA GLN A 21 5.71 -7.34 -2.13
C GLN A 21 6.56 -6.12 -1.74
N LEU A 22 5.95 -5.08 -1.17
CA LEU A 22 6.67 -3.90 -0.67
C LEU A 22 7.62 -4.27 0.49
N ASP A 23 7.19 -5.15 1.38
CA ASP A 23 8.03 -5.73 2.45
C ASP A 23 9.25 -6.45 1.87
N ALA A 24 9.04 -7.29 0.84
CA ALA A 24 10.13 -8.00 0.16
C ALA A 24 11.11 -7.05 -0.54
N LEU A 25 10.65 -5.86 -0.94
CA LEU A 25 11.47 -4.79 -1.52
C LEU A 25 12.08 -3.85 -0.45
N HIS A 26 11.85 -4.10 0.84
CA HIS A 26 12.21 -3.22 1.96
C HIS A 26 11.71 -1.78 1.79
N VAL A 27 10.54 -1.62 1.15
CA VAL A 27 9.87 -0.34 0.98
C VAL A 27 8.94 -0.12 2.17
N LYS A 28 9.14 0.99 2.90
CA LYS A 28 8.23 1.39 3.97
C LYS A 28 6.88 1.79 3.37
N TYR A 29 5.79 1.31 3.97
CA TYR A 29 4.44 1.63 3.53
C TYR A 29 3.52 2.00 4.72
N GLN A 30 2.36 2.57 4.39
CA GLN A 30 1.28 2.87 5.30
C GLN A 30 -0.05 2.52 4.63
N LEU A 31 -0.86 1.72 5.32
CA LEU A 31 -2.24 1.44 4.95
C LEU A 31 -3.16 2.31 5.79
N ALA A 32 -4.17 2.90 5.15
CA ALA A 32 -5.25 3.56 5.86
C ALA A 32 -6.20 2.50 6.43
N ILE A 33 -5.82 1.88 7.56
CA ILE A 33 -6.64 0.90 8.28
C ILE A 33 -7.36 1.62 9.42
N GLN A 34 -8.65 1.36 9.55
CA GLN A 34 -9.45 1.71 10.70
C GLN A 34 -9.84 0.45 11.45
N GLU A 35 -9.63 0.47 12.76
CA GLU A 35 -10.18 -0.54 13.65
C GLU A 35 -11.64 -0.20 13.94
N ILE A 36 -12.52 -1.17 13.71
CA ILE A 36 -13.95 -1.09 14.03
C ILE A 36 -14.32 -2.24 14.95
N ILE A 37 -15.23 -2.01 15.88
CA ILE A 37 -15.72 -3.02 16.80
C ILE A 37 -17.11 -3.45 16.34
N ILE A 38 -17.30 -4.74 16.04
CA ILE A 38 -18.59 -5.33 15.67
C ILE A 38 -18.84 -6.46 16.66
N ASP A 39 -19.96 -6.42 17.38
CA ASP A 39 -20.33 -7.42 18.38
C ASP A 39 -19.22 -7.73 19.42
N GLY A 40 -18.43 -6.72 19.79
CA GLY A 40 -17.32 -6.85 20.74
C GLY A 40 -16.03 -7.43 20.15
N ILE A 41 -16.00 -7.74 18.86
CA ILE A 41 -14.81 -8.23 18.13
C ILE A 41 -14.17 -7.06 17.39
N THR A 42 -12.85 -6.91 17.52
CA THR A 42 -12.08 -5.91 16.76
C THR A 42 -11.84 -6.42 15.34
N HIS A 43 -12.31 -5.65 14.37
CA HIS A 43 -12.08 -5.87 12.95
C HIS A 43 -11.22 -4.76 12.37
N GLN A 44 -10.29 -5.11 11.49
CA GLN A 44 -9.53 -4.15 10.70
C GLN A 44 -10.25 -3.94 9.37
N LYS A 45 -10.60 -2.69 9.07
CA LYS A 45 -11.23 -2.30 7.81
C LYS A 45 -10.32 -1.29 7.10
N LEU A 46 -10.12 -1.48 5.80
CA LEU A 46 -9.49 -0.46 4.98
C LEU A 46 -10.41 0.76 4.89
N GLN A 47 -9.90 1.94 5.24
CA GLN A 47 -10.60 3.22 5.05
C GLN A 47 -10.70 3.59 3.57
N ARG A 48 -9.71 3.19 2.78
CA ARG A 48 -9.68 3.40 1.33
C ARG A 48 -9.22 2.11 0.67
N ASN A 49 -10.12 1.49 -0.08
CA ASN A 49 -9.77 0.35 -0.92
C ASN A 49 -8.89 0.83 -2.07
N GLY A 50 -8.02 -0.04 -2.55
CA GLY A 50 -7.14 0.21 -3.69
C GLY A 50 -6.09 1.29 -3.46
N MET A 51 -5.76 1.64 -2.22
CA MET A 51 -4.81 2.72 -1.91
C MET A 51 -3.80 2.33 -0.83
N ILE A 52 -2.52 2.53 -1.11
CA ILE A 52 -1.40 2.32 -0.18
C ILE A 52 -0.44 3.50 -0.29
N GLU A 53 0.01 4.07 0.82
CA GLU A 53 1.11 5.04 0.78
C GLU A 53 2.45 4.32 0.91
N ALA A 54 3.42 4.63 0.06
CA ALA A 54 4.75 4.05 0.09
C ALA A 54 5.83 5.13 0.09
N PHE A 55 6.88 4.93 0.88
CA PHE A 55 8.00 5.85 1.01
C PHE A 55 9.13 5.45 0.05
N ILE A 56 9.10 6.01 -1.16
CA ILE A 56 9.93 5.56 -2.28
C ILE A 56 10.67 6.72 -2.94
N ASN A 57 11.82 6.43 -3.53
CA ASN A 57 12.54 7.33 -4.45
C ASN A 57 12.18 7.02 -5.92
N LYS A 58 12.74 7.78 -6.86
CA LYS A 58 12.47 7.61 -8.30
C LYS A 58 12.85 6.23 -8.86
N LYS A 59 13.92 5.61 -8.34
CA LYS A 59 14.34 4.26 -8.76
C LYS A 59 13.39 3.20 -8.21
N GLU A 60 12.99 3.33 -6.96
CA GLU A 60 12.01 2.46 -6.30
C GLU A 60 10.64 2.57 -6.96
N GLU A 61 10.24 3.76 -7.40
CA GLU A 61 9.01 3.97 -8.17
C GLU A 61 8.95 3.11 -9.44
N GLU A 62 10.05 2.98 -10.19
CA GLU A 62 10.08 2.14 -11.38
C GLU A 62 9.88 0.64 -11.05
N TYR A 63 10.40 0.17 -9.92
CA TYR A 63 10.18 -1.21 -9.47
C TYR A 63 8.77 -1.42 -8.95
N VAL A 64 8.23 -0.47 -8.17
CA VAL A 64 6.88 -0.56 -7.62
C VAL A 64 5.83 -0.51 -8.74
N LYS A 65 6.05 0.28 -9.80
CA LYS A 65 5.20 0.28 -11.00
C LYS A 65 5.15 -1.05 -11.73
N GLN A 66 6.16 -1.90 -11.58
CA GLN A 66 6.21 -3.22 -12.20
C GLN A 66 5.51 -4.30 -11.36
N LEU A 67 5.03 -3.97 -10.15
CA LEU A 67 4.28 -4.91 -9.34
C LEU A 67 2.93 -5.22 -9.99
N PRO A 68 2.47 -6.48 -9.94
CA PRO A 68 1.35 -6.98 -10.74
C PRO A 68 -0.01 -6.36 -10.41
N TYR A 69 -0.15 -5.70 -9.25
CA TYR A 69 -1.40 -5.13 -8.78
C TYR A 69 -1.38 -3.61 -8.65
N VAL A 70 -0.26 -2.97 -9.01
CA VAL A 70 -0.13 -1.50 -8.99
C VAL A 70 -0.61 -0.97 -10.34
N ASP A 71 -1.69 -0.20 -10.33
CA ASP A 71 -2.25 0.43 -11.53
C ASP A 71 -1.63 1.82 -11.76
N ASP A 72 -1.30 2.58 -10.71
CA ASP A 72 -0.73 3.93 -10.82
C ASP A 72 0.05 4.35 -9.55
N ILE A 73 0.90 5.37 -9.66
CA ILE A 73 1.62 5.99 -8.52
C ILE A 73 1.52 7.51 -8.61
N ARG A 74 1.01 8.14 -7.56
CA ARG A 74 0.78 9.59 -7.45
C ARG A 74 1.63 10.23 -6.36
#